data_AF-A0A2U1PQL1-F1
#
_entry.id   AF-A0A2U1PQL1-F1
#
_cell.length_a   1.000
_cell.length_b   1.000
_cell.length_c   1.000
_cell.angle_alpha   90.00
_cell.angle_beta   90.00
_cell.angle_gamma   90.00
#
_symmetry.space_group_name_H-M   'P 1'
#
loop_
_entity.id
_entity.type
_entity.pdbx_description
1 polymer ?
#
loop_
_entity_poly.entity_id
_entity_poly.type
_entity_poly.pdbx_seq_one_letter_code
_entity_poly.pdbx_strand_id
1 'polypeptide(L)'
;MVPLQISSFLSIPLVGPGTNPLEGAALGMLLLECFAEAGTLLTMAVIHHGELKTLKYSNDAFENACMEFDELNLKPTYRILWAIPGRSNAISIAKIRI
;
A
#
# COMPACT_ATOMS: atom_id res chain seq x y z
N MET A 1 -26.38 5.77 -1.97
CA MET A 1 -24.99 5.27 -1.94
C MET A 1 -24.24 5.98 -3.04
N VAL A 2 -23.37 6.93 -2.70
CA VAL A 2 -22.59 7.69 -3.69
C VAL A 2 -21.49 6.77 -4.23
N PRO A 3 -21.28 6.64 -5.55
CA PRO A 3 -20.19 5.84 -6.08
C PRO A 3 -18.84 6.38 -5.60
N LEU A 4 -17.99 5.49 -5.08
CA LEU A 4 -16.64 5.83 -4.65
C LEU A 4 -15.79 6.09 -5.91
N GLN A 5 -15.55 7.36 -6.23
CA GLN A 5 -14.80 7.74 -7.42
C GLN A 5 -13.32 7.89 -7.08
N ILE A 6 -12.47 7.01 -7.62
CA ILE A 6 -11.02 7.10 -7.46
C ILE A 6 -10.54 8.28 -8.31
N SER A 7 -9.98 9.31 -7.67
CA SER A 7 -9.46 10.49 -8.37
C SER A 7 -8.02 10.29 -8.86
N SER A 8 -7.27 9.41 -8.22
CA SER A 8 -5.83 9.25 -8.42
C SER A 8 -5.36 7.85 -8.01
N PHE A 9 -4.48 7.27 -8.81
CA PHE A 9 -3.81 6.00 -8.52
C PHE A 9 -2.30 6.20 -8.55
N LEU A 10 -1.62 5.86 -7.46
CA LEU A 10 -0.17 5.92 -7.34
C LEU A 10 0.39 4.51 -7.18
N SER A 11 1.23 4.09 -8.13
CA SER A 11 2.10 2.93 -7.96
C SER A 11 3.51 3.44 -7.70
N ILE A 12 4.06 3.14 -6.52
CA ILE A 12 5.45 3.47 -6.20
C ILE A 12 6.27 2.25 -6.63
N PRO A 13 7.00 2.31 -7.76
CA PRO A 13 7.75 1.16 -8.24
C PRO A 13 8.79 0.74 -7.20
N LEU A 14 8.81 -0.55 -6.91
CA LEU A 14 9.83 -1.16 -6.08
C LEU A 14 11.17 -1.02 -6.82
N VAL A 15 12.04 -0.15 -6.31
CA VAL A 15 13.51 -0.21 -6.43
C VAL A 15 14.03 -0.71 -7.79
N GLY A 16 14.31 0.20 -8.72
CA GLY A 16 15.17 -0.12 -9.86
C GLY A 16 16.63 -0.32 -9.41
N PRO A 17 17.48 -0.99 -10.21
CA PRO A 17 18.91 -1.10 -9.89
C PRO A 17 19.51 0.30 -9.80
N GLY A 18 19.84 0.74 -8.58
CA GLY A 18 20.45 2.04 -8.29
C GLY A 18 19.63 2.99 -7.41
N THR A 19 18.38 2.66 -7.03
CA THR A 19 17.55 3.52 -6.17
C THR A 19 17.59 3.06 -4.71
N ASN A 20 17.80 3.97 -3.77
CA ASN A 20 17.68 3.67 -2.35
C ASN A 20 16.19 3.45 -1.98
N PRO A 21 15.81 2.28 -1.45
CA PRO A 21 14.43 2.00 -1.06
C PRO A 21 13.83 3.03 -0.09
N LEU A 22 14.65 3.58 0.81
CA LEU A 22 14.23 4.59 1.77
C LEU A 22 13.91 5.93 1.11
N GLU A 23 14.66 6.31 0.07
CA GLU A 23 14.41 7.53 -0.69
C GLU A 23 13.11 7.41 -1.50
N GLY A 24 12.89 6.25 -2.12
CA GLY A 24 11.64 5.97 -2.83
C GLY A 24 10.43 5.98 -1.89
N ALA A 25 10.59 5.47 -0.67
CA ALA A 25 9.55 5.51 0.36
C ALA A 25 9.25 6.95 0.81
N ALA A 26 10.29 7.75 1.10
CA ALA A 26 10.15 9.15 1.50
C ALA A 26 9.45 9.99 0.42
N LEU A 27 9.83 9.80 -0.86
CA LEU A 27 9.18 10.48 -1.99
C LEU A 27 7.70 10.10 -2.10
N GLY A 28 7.39 8.80 -1.92
CA GLY A 28 6.02 8.31 -1.91
C GLY A 28 5.17 8.91 -0.79
N MET A 29 5.73 9.01 0.43
CA MET A 29 5.07 9.66 1.56
C MET A 29 4.75 11.13 1.26
N LEU A 30 5.73 11.90 0.79
CA LEU A 30 5.56 13.31 0.46
C LEU A 30 4.47 13.52 -0.61
N LEU A 31 4.44 12.70 -1.66
CA LEU A 31 3.41 12.79 -2.70
C LEU A 31 2.00 12.52 -2.15
N LEU A 32 1.86 11.54 -1.28
CA LEU A 32 0.58 11.21 -0.65
C LEU A 32 0.10 12.33 0.27
N GLU A 33 1.01 12.94 1.03
CA GLU A 33 0.73 14.12 1.85
C GLU A 33 0.28 15.30 1.00
N CYS A 34 0.98 15.61 -0.11
CA CYS A 34 0.56 16.66 -1.04
C CYS A 34 -0.84 16.40 -1.62
N PHE A 35 -1.19 15.15 -1.94
CA PHE A 35 -2.54 14.82 -2.43
C PHE A 35 -3.61 14.96 -1.35
N ALA A 36 -3.29 14.61 -0.10
CA ALA A 36 -4.18 14.81 1.03
C ALA A 36 -4.43 16.31 1.28
N GLU A 37 -3.37 17.13 1.27
CA GLU A 37 -3.46 18.59 1.43
C GLU A 37 -4.21 19.28 0.28
N ALA A 38 -4.06 18.79 -0.94
CA ALA A 38 -4.77 19.31 -2.12
C ALA A 38 -6.28 18.98 -2.13
N GLY A 39 -6.78 18.22 -1.15
CA GLY A 39 -8.20 17.87 -1.05
C GLY A 39 -8.67 16.91 -2.13
N THR A 40 -7.79 16.05 -2.66
CA THR A 40 -8.20 15.00 -3.61
C THR A 40 -9.22 14.04 -2.97
N LEU A 41 -10.23 13.63 -3.73
CA LEU A 41 -11.37 12.85 -3.20
C LEU A 41 -10.96 11.47 -2.67
N LEU A 42 -10.21 10.70 -3.46
CA LEU A 42 -9.70 9.38 -3.07
C LEU A 42 -8.44 9.03 -3.87
N THR A 43 -7.31 8.99 -3.16
CA THR A 43 -6.04 8.49 -3.68
C THR A 43 -5.81 7.06 -3.19
N MET A 44 -5.57 6.13 -4.11
CA MET A 44 -5.13 4.77 -3.77
C MET A 44 -3.64 4.59 -4.07
N ALA A 45 -2.91 4.08 -3.10
CA ALA A 45 -1.50 3.73 -3.25
C ALA A 45 -1.27 2.25 -2.97
N VAL A 46 -0.61 1.55 -3.90
CA VAL A 46 -0.18 0.16 -3.70
C VAL A 46 1.29 0.17 -3.30
N ILE A 47 1.58 -0.41 -2.13
CA ILE A 47 2.88 -0.22 -1.47
C ILE A 47 3.45 -1.54 -0.98
N HIS A 48 4.74 -1.75 -1.23
CA HIS A 48 5.52 -2.86 -0.70
C HIS A 48 6.45 -2.47 0.46
N HIS A 49 6.67 -1.16 0.69
CA HIS A 49 7.45 -0.64 1.80
C HIS A 49 6.62 -0.56 3.10
N GLY A 50 7.16 -1.12 4.18
CA GLY A 50 6.50 -1.11 5.48
C GLY A 50 6.31 0.29 6.07
N GLU A 51 7.22 1.20 5.75
CA GLU A 51 7.26 2.57 6.31
C GLU A 51 6.02 3.39 5.95
N LEU A 52 5.51 3.30 4.72
CA LEU A 52 4.30 4.05 4.35
C LEU A 52 3.05 3.56 5.08
N LYS A 53 3.06 2.34 5.63
CA LYS A 53 1.92 1.85 6.44
C LYS A 53 1.79 2.63 7.74
N THR A 54 2.83 3.35 8.15
CA THR A 54 2.80 4.19 9.35
C THR A 54 2.17 5.55 9.12
N LEU A 55 1.94 5.97 7.86
CA LEU A 55 1.31 7.25 7.53
C LEU A 55 -0.05 7.43 8.22
N LYS A 56 -0.82 6.35 8.37
CA LYS A 56 -2.08 6.37 9.12
C LYS A 56 -1.90 6.88 10.56
N TYR A 57 -0.79 6.54 11.20
CA TYR A 57 -0.55 6.90 12.61
C TYR A 57 -0.04 8.34 12.77
N SER A 58 0.49 8.95 11.70
CA SER A 58 0.97 10.33 11.71
C SER A 58 -0.03 11.33 11.12
N ASN A 59 -0.96 10.89 10.28
CA ASN A 59 -1.94 11.76 9.62
C ASN A 59 -3.27 11.01 9.40
N ASP A 60 -4.36 11.58 9.91
CA ASP A 60 -5.70 11.00 9.89
C ASP A 60 -6.35 10.94 8.51
N ALA A 61 -5.80 11.66 7.53
CA ALA A 61 -6.26 11.60 6.13
C ALA A 61 -5.96 10.25 5.45
N PHE A 62 -5.08 9.44 6.03
CA PHE A 62 -4.73 8.13 5.49
C PHE A 62 -5.50 7.02 6.21
N GLU A 63 -5.69 5.90 5.52
CA GLU A 63 -6.15 4.65 6.11
C GLU A 63 -5.46 3.46 5.45
N ASN A 64 -5.15 2.43 6.24
CA ASN A 64 -4.56 1.22 5.72
C ASN A 64 -5.62 0.29 5.16
N ALA A 65 -5.32 -0.36 4.05
CA ALA A 65 -6.09 -1.50 3.57
C ALA A 65 -5.16 -2.56 3.02
N CYS A 66 -5.55 -3.82 3.12
CA CYS A 66 -4.80 -4.92 2.52
C CYS A 66 -5.69 -5.96 1.88
N MET A 67 -5.15 -6.68 0.91
CA MET A 67 -5.82 -7.86 0.37
C MET A 67 -5.66 -9.03 1.34
N GLU A 68 -6.77 -9.68 1.67
CA GLU A 68 -6.76 -10.93 2.41
C GLU A 68 -6.05 -12.03 1.60
N PHE A 69 -5.26 -12.81 2.33
CA PHE A 69 -4.48 -13.92 1.80
C PHE A 69 -4.84 -15.18 2.56
N ASP A 70 -5.21 -16.22 1.84
CA ASP A 70 -5.47 -17.54 2.39
C ASP A 70 -4.12 -18.24 2.57
N GLU A 71 -3.63 -18.29 3.81
CA GLU A 71 -2.34 -18.90 4.14
C GLU A 71 -2.33 -20.43 3.95
N LEU A 72 -3.50 -21.08 4.04
CA LEU A 72 -3.63 -22.53 3.88
C LEU A 72 -3.52 -22.94 2.41
N ASN A 73 -4.22 -22.21 1.54
CA ASN A 73 -4.22 -22.48 0.10
C ASN A 73 -3.18 -21.63 -0.66
N LEU A 74 -2.47 -20.75 0.03
CA LEU A 74 -1.44 -19.83 -0.49
C LEU A 74 -1.91 -19.00 -1.68
N LYS A 75 -3.14 -18.49 -1.59
CA LYS A 75 -3.77 -17.75 -2.68
C LYS A 75 -4.42 -16.46 -2.18
N PRO A 76 -4.48 -15.43 -3.02
CA PRO A 76 -5.27 -14.24 -2.71
C PRO A 76 -6.76 -14.60 -2.68
N THR A 77 -7.51 -14.05 -1.72
CA THR A 77 -8.98 -14.19 -1.73
C THR A 77 -9.67 -13.03 -2.48
N TYR A 78 -8.88 -12.05 -2.92
CA TYR A 78 -9.33 -10.81 -3.57
C TYR A 78 -10.31 -9.97 -2.73
N ARG A 79 -10.35 -10.22 -1.41
CA ARG A 79 -11.11 -9.40 -0.46
C ARG A 79 -10.22 -8.31 0.12
N ILE A 80 -10.72 -7.07 0.15
CA ILE A 80 -10.05 -5.96 0.83
C ILE A 80 -10.45 -5.97 2.30
N LEU A 81 -9.45 -5.96 3.17
CA LEU A 81 -9.57 -5.73 4.60
C LEU A 81 -9.22 -4.26 4.88
N TRP A 82 -10.23 -3.48 5.23
CA TRP A 82 -10.09 -2.07 5.59
C TRP A 82 -9.55 -1.89 7.02
N ALA A 83 -8.81 -0.82 7.24
CA ALA A 83 -8.15 -0.48 8.51
C ALA A 83 -7.16 -1.53 9.03
N ILE A 84 -6.68 -2.43 8.15
CA ILE A 84 -5.70 -3.47 8.50
C ILE A 84 -4.42 -3.25 7.69
N PRO A 85 -3.26 -3.07 8.34
CA PRO A 85 -1.99 -3.01 7.64
C PRO A 85 -1.63 -4.41 7.08
N GLY A 86 -1.40 -4.49 5.77
CA GLY A 86 -1.07 -5.75 5.11
C GLY A 86 0.30 -6.30 5.51
N ARG A 87 0.52 -7.60 5.29
CA ARG A 87 1.80 -8.29 5.51
C ARG A 87 2.33 -8.87 4.20
N SER A 88 3.65 -9.00 4.07
CA SER A 88 4.26 -9.63 2.90
C SER A 88 4.33 -11.14 3.11
N ASN A 89 3.77 -11.92 2.18
CA ASN A 89 3.78 -13.38 2.22
C ASN A 89 4.89 -13.99 1.34
N ALA A 90 5.87 -13.19 0.92
CA ALA A 90 6.90 -13.60 -0.03
C ALA A 90 7.68 -14.84 0.43
N ILE A 91 8.05 -14.92 1.72
CA ILE A 91 8.79 -16.07 2.27
C ILE A 91 7.94 -17.33 2.27
N SER A 92 6.66 -17.24 2.70
CA SER A 92 5.74 -18.37 2.73
C SER A 92 5.49 -18.93 1.33
N ILE A 93 5.38 -18.05 0.32
CA ILE A 93 5.23 -18.44 -1.08
C ILE A 93 6.52 -19.05 -1.64
N ALA A 94 7.69 -18.49 -1.31
CA ALA A 94 8.98 -18.97 -1.79
C ALA A 94 9.27 -20.40 -1.32
N LYS A 95 8.91 -20.75 -0.07
CA LYS A 95 9.10 -22.10 0.50
C LYS A 95 8.41 -23.24 -0.26
N ILE A 96 7.42 -22.93 -1.09
CA ILE A 96 6.66 -23.92 -1.90
C ILE A 96 7.29 -24.12 -3.28
N ARG A 97 8.08 -23.15 -3.73
CA ARG A 97 8.65 -23.10 -5.09
C ARG A 97 10.14 -23.43 -5.15
N ILE A 98 10.75 -23.81 -4.02
CA ILE A 98 12.12 -24.31 -3.90
C ILE A 98 12.03 -25.77 -3.47
#